data_AF-A0A645AKF6-F1
#
_entry.id   AF-A0A645AKF6-F1
#
_cell.length_a   1.000
_cell.length_b   1.000
_cell.length_c   1.000
_cell.angle_alpha   90.00
_cell.angle_beta   90.00
_cell.angle_gamma   90.00
#
_symmetry.space_group_name_H-M   'P 1'
#
loop_
_entity.id
_entity.type
_entity.pdbx_description
1 polymer ?
#
loop_
_entity_poly.entity_id
_entity_poly.type
_entity_poly.pdbx_seq_one_letter_code
_entity_poly.pdbx_strand_id
1 'polypeptide(L)'
;MAMNKVQWARPTRNTAGKIIESKLLLTFDESGNCIITSNSQGVVASGSGKFVVKGEKKSWGNEDRDALYLDYTMDYDGIHCATKDTLVVHYRGVKAEWFTPLKK
;
A
#
# COMPACT_ATOMS: atom_id res chain seq x y z
N MET A 1 -9.62 -14.40 11.55
CA MET A 1 -8.44 -13.54 11.77
C MET A 1 -8.33 -12.65 10.53
N ALA A 2 -8.75 -11.39 10.65
CA ALA A 2 -8.95 -10.50 9.51
C ALA A 2 -7.60 -10.14 8.85
N MET A 3 -7.51 -10.35 7.54
CA MET A 3 -6.30 -10.10 6.75
C MET A 3 -6.22 -8.62 6.39
N ASN A 4 -5.81 -7.79 7.36
CA ASN A 4 -5.70 -6.33 7.19
C ASN A 4 -4.32 -5.90 6.68
N LYS A 5 -3.61 -6.78 5.95
CA LYS A 5 -2.27 -6.51 5.44
C LYS A 5 -2.31 -6.45 3.91
N VAL A 6 -1.85 -5.34 3.35
CA VAL A 6 -1.70 -5.15 1.90
C VAL A 6 -0.21 -5.03 1.60
N GLN A 7 0.29 -5.87 0.70
CA GLN A 7 1.64 -5.73 0.19
C GLN A 7 1.61 -4.92 -1.11
N TRP A 8 2.31 -3.81 -1.12
CA TRP A 8 2.49 -2.97 -2.29
C TRP A 8 3.91 -3.12 -2.83
N ALA A 9 4.03 -3.68 -4.04
CA ALA A 9 5.29 -3.73 -4.75
C ALA A 9 5.53 -2.39 -5.46
N ARG A 10 6.49 -1.62 -4.95
CA ARG A 10 6.94 -0.36 -5.54
C ARG A 10 8.37 -0.55 -6.06
N PRO A 11 8.57 -0.90 -7.33
CA PRO A 11 9.92 -0.96 -7.89
C PRO A 11 10.53 0.45 -7.87
N THR A 12 11.61 0.62 -7.10
CA THR A 12 12.37 1.87 -7.04
C THR A 12 13.65 1.73 -7.86
N ARG A 13 14.14 2.82 -8.42
CA ARG A 13 15.44 2.84 -9.12
C ARG A 13 16.46 3.49 -8.22
N ASN A 14 17.63 2.87 -8.06
CA ASN A 14 18.75 3.51 -7.37
C ASN A 14 19.54 4.43 -8.32
N THR A 15 20.49 5.18 -7.76
CA THR A 15 21.39 6.08 -8.51
C THR A 15 22.20 5.36 -9.59
N ALA A 16 22.41 4.05 -9.44
CA ALA A 16 23.09 3.21 -10.44
C ALA A 16 22.17 2.70 -11.57
N GLY A 17 20.89 3.10 -11.59
CA GLY A 17 19.91 2.68 -12.61
C GLY A 17 19.41 1.23 -12.44
N LYS A 18 19.77 0.56 -11.35
CA LYS A 18 19.28 -0.79 -11.01
C LYS A 18 17.89 -0.68 -10.40
N ILE A 19 16.99 -1.56 -10.84
CA ILE A 19 15.66 -1.69 -10.26
C ILE A 19 15.78 -2.49 -8.96
N ILE A 20 15.40 -1.87 -7.85
CA ILE A 20 15.28 -2.50 -6.55
C ILE A 20 13.80 -2.79 -6.32
N GLU A 21 13.46 -4.08 -6.18
CA GLU A 21 12.11 -4.49 -5.80
C GLU A 21 11.84 -4.14 -4.33
N SER A 22 11.26 -2.96 -4.10
CA SER A 22 10.84 -2.53 -2.76
C SER A 22 9.40 -2.97 -2.51
N LYS A 23 9.22 -3.91 -1.58
CA LYS A 23 7.91 -4.39 -1.14
C LYS A 23 7.57 -3.66 0.16
N LEU A 24 6.56 -2.80 0.09
CA LEU A 24 6.00 -2.12 1.25
C LEU A 24 4.85 -2.95 1.79
N LEU A 25 4.85 -3.19 3.09
CA LEU A 25 3.77 -3.86 3.80
C LEU A 25 2.96 -2.81 4.55
N LEU A 26 1.73 -2.61 4.11
CA LEU A 26 0.74 -1.75 4.73
C LEU A 26 -0.14 -2.59 5.64
N THR A 27 -0.12 -2.30 6.94
CA THR A 27 -0.95 -2.98 7.93
C THR A 27 -2.02 -2.04 8.43
N PHE A 28 -3.29 -2.36 8.18
CA PHE A 28 -4.45 -1.56 8.57
C PHE A 28 -4.99 -2.01 9.93
N ASP A 29 -5.37 -1.04 10.75
CA ASP A 29 -6.15 -1.26 11.97
C ASP A 29 -7.66 -1.18 11.71
N GLU A 30 -8.47 -1.53 12.70
CA GLU A 30 -9.94 -1.46 12.63
C GLU A 30 -10.45 -0.01 12.57
N SER A 31 -9.61 0.98 12.90
CA SER A 31 -9.94 2.41 12.84
C SER A 31 -9.64 3.03 11.46
N GLY A 32 -9.08 2.25 10.52
CA GLY A 32 -8.68 2.70 9.19
C GLY A 32 -7.31 3.38 9.14
N ASN A 33 -6.52 3.41 10.22
CA ASN A 33 -5.12 3.83 10.14
C ASN A 33 -4.28 2.68 9.57
N CYS A 34 -3.26 3.02 8.80
CA CYS A 34 -2.32 2.04 8.27
C CYS A 34 -0.89 2.36 8.66
N ILE A 35 -0.14 1.34 9.03
CA ILE A 35 1.29 1.41 9.30
C ILE A 35 2.03 0.86 8.09
N ILE A 36 2.98 1.62 7.59
CA ILE A 36 3.77 1.28 6.40
C ILE A 36 5.14 0.81 6.88
N THR A 37 5.51 -0.41 6.49
CA THR A 37 6.78 -1.05 6.84
C THR A 37 7.44 -1.62 5.59
N SER A 38 8.77 -1.77 5.56
CA SER A 38 9.42 -2.48 4.47
C SER A 38 9.44 -3.99 4.71
N ASN A 39 9.26 -4.74 3.62
CA ASN A 39 9.38 -6.20 3.58
C ASN A 39 10.48 -6.65 2.58
N SER A 40 11.33 -5.72 2.15
CA SER A 40 12.47 -5.99 1.26
C SER A 40 13.79 -5.82 2.01
N GLN A 41 14.73 -6.74 1.77
CA GLN A 41 16.05 -6.71 2.37
C GLN A 41 16.88 -5.54 1.80
N GLY A 42 17.40 -4.67 2.66
CA GLY A 42 18.18 -3.49 2.28
C GLY A 42 17.36 -2.22 1.98
N VAL A 43 16.04 -2.28 2.17
CA VAL A 43 15.14 -1.12 2.10
C VAL A 43 14.53 -0.94 3.48
N VAL A 44 14.71 0.23 4.09
CA VAL A 44 14.02 0.62 5.33
C VAL A 44 12.88 1.53 4.92
N ALA A 45 11.65 1.13 5.18
CA ALA A 45 10.50 1.99 4.97
C ALA A 45 9.72 2.13 6.26
N SER A 46 9.40 3.38 6.60
CA SER A 46 8.64 3.72 7.79
C SER A 46 7.65 4.82 7.44
N GLY A 47 6.40 4.63 7.82
CA GLY A 47 5.41 5.65 7.59
C GLY A 47 4.07 5.31 8.20
N SER A 48 3.18 6.26 8.04
CA SER A 48 1.79 6.13 8.45
C SER A 48 0.91 6.50 7.28
N GLY A 49 -0.26 5.90 7.23
CA GLY A 49 -1.29 6.32 6.31
C GLY A 49 -2.65 6.15 6.94
N LYS A 50 -3.64 6.60 6.19
CA LYS A 50 -5.03 6.57 6.60
C LYS A 50 -5.89 6.16 5.44
N PHE A 51 -6.60 5.07 5.63
CA PHE A 51 -7.68 4.65 4.77
C PHE A 51 -8.96 5.35 5.20
N VAL A 52 -9.46 6.22 4.33
CA VAL A 52 -10.70 6.94 4.56
C VAL A 52 -11.76 6.35 3.63
N VAL A 53 -12.62 5.51 4.22
CA VAL A 53 -13.82 4.99 3.57
C VAL A 53 -14.75 6.17 3.28
N LYS A 54 -15.15 6.36 2.02
CA LYS A 54 -15.93 7.53 1.56
C LYS A 54 -15.28 8.90 1.87
N GLY A 55 -13.95 8.97 1.87
CA GLY A 55 -13.23 10.21 2.19
C GLY A 55 -13.45 11.32 1.16
N GLU A 56 -13.65 10.95 -0.11
CA GLU A 56 -13.86 11.89 -1.20
C GLU A 56 -15.33 11.95 -1.61
N LYS A 57 -16.10 12.81 -0.93
CA LYS A 57 -17.46 13.18 -1.35
C LYS A 57 -17.40 13.90 -2.71
N LYS A 58 -18.07 13.34 -3.72
CA LYS A 58 -18.29 13.94 -5.06
C LYS A 58 -17.07 14.09 -5.99
N SER A 59 -15.95 13.41 -5.76
CA SER A 59 -14.71 13.66 -6.55
C SER A 59 -14.73 13.04 -7.96
N TRP A 60 -15.59 12.05 -8.23
CA TRP A 60 -15.83 11.57 -9.60
C TRP A 60 -17.24 10.98 -9.76
N GLY A 61 -18.07 11.58 -10.62
CA GLY A 61 -19.40 11.05 -10.95
C GLY A 61 -20.46 11.18 -9.85
N ASN A 62 -20.21 11.98 -8.81
CA ASN A 62 -21.11 12.19 -7.67
C ASN A 62 -21.21 10.97 -6.71
N GLU A 63 -20.30 10.00 -6.80
CA GLU A 63 -20.22 8.85 -5.89
C GLU A 63 -19.07 8.99 -4.88
N ASP A 64 -19.30 8.54 -3.65
CA ASP A 64 -18.29 8.49 -2.61
C ASP A 64 -17.25 7.41 -2.94
N ARG A 65 -15.97 7.78 -2.98
CA ARG A 65 -14.88 6.80 -3.18
C ARG A 65 -13.97 6.72 -1.97
N ASP A 66 -13.43 5.52 -1.78
CA ASP A 66 -12.45 5.24 -0.74
C ASP A 66 -11.10 5.81 -1.16
N ALA A 67 -10.44 6.54 -0.27
CA ALA A 67 -9.12 7.11 -0.52
C ALA A 67 -8.14 6.62 0.54
N LEU A 68 -6.94 6.25 0.09
CA LEU A 68 -5.83 5.86 0.93
C LEU A 68 -4.73 6.91 0.85
N TYR A 69 -4.55 7.64 1.93
CA TYR A 69 -3.47 8.62 2.08
C TYR A 69 -2.27 7.93 2.71
N LEU A 70 -1.11 8.03 2.08
CA LEU A 70 0.14 7.43 2.55
C LEU A 70 1.18 8.54 2.70
N ASP A 71 1.78 8.62 3.88
CA ASP A 71 2.94 9.48 4.15
C ASP A 71 4.04 8.60 4.72
N TYR A 72 5.05 8.32 3.90
CA TYR A 72 6.08 7.37 4.26
C TYR A 72 7.44 7.77 3.73
N THR A 73 8.46 7.43 4.51
CA THR A 73 9.86 7.57 4.13
C THR A 73 10.40 6.22 3.71
N MET A 74 11.26 6.23 2.69
CA MET A 74 12.04 5.08 2.26
C MET A 74 13.52 5.44 2.26
N ASP A 75 14.31 4.62 2.91
CA ASP A 75 15.75 4.64 2.93
C ASP A 75 16.27 3.39 2.21
N TYR A 76 16.95 3.58 1.09
CA TYR A 76 17.53 2.48 0.32
C TYR A 76 18.83 2.95 -0.35
N ASP A 77 19.88 2.14 -0.26
CA ASP A 77 21.16 2.39 -0.96
C ASP A 77 21.73 3.82 -0.74
N GLY A 78 21.55 4.37 0.47
CA GLY A 78 21.97 5.73 0.84
C GLY A 78 21.06 6.86 0.38
N ILE A 79 19.91 6.54 -0.23
CA ILE A 79 18.90 7.49 -0.71
C ILE A 79 17.74 7.52 0.29
N HIS A 80 17.49 8.69 0.87
CA HIS A 80 16.30 8.97 1.66
C HIS A 80 15.22 9.64 0.80
N CYS A 81 14.01 9.09 0.77
CA CYS A 81 12.88 9.61 0.01
C CYS A 81 11.65 9.72 0.90
N ALA A 82 11.17 10.94 1.11
CA ALA A 82 9.84 11.17 1.67
C ALA A 82 8.81 11.16 0.53
N THR A 83 7.82 10.27 0.63
CA THR A 83 6.79 10.08 -0.39
C THR A 83 5.42 10.33 0.22
N LYS A 84 4.63 11.19 -0.42
CA LYS A 84 3.23 11.40 -0.10
C LYS A 84 2.38 10.97 -1.28
N ASP A 85 1.68 9.86 -1.13
CA ASP A 85 0.83 9.29 -2.16
C ASP A 85 -0.64 9.32 -1.71
N THR A 86 -1.52 9.68 -2.65
CA THR A 86 -2.97 9.57 -2.47
C THR A 86 -3.47 8.55 -3.47
N LEU A 87 -3.82 7.37 -2.98
CA LEU A 87 -4.37 6.28 -3.77
C LEU A 87 -5.90 6.32 -3.68
N VAL A 88 -6.55 6.78 -4.74
CA VAL A 88 -8.01 6.71 -4.85
C VAL A 88 -8.39 5.32 -5.35
N VAL A 89 -9.17 4.59 -4.55
CA VAL A 89 -9.59 3.24 -4.89
C VAL A 89 -10.68 3.32 -5.96
N HIS A 90 -10.33 2.92 -7.19
CA HIS A 90 -11.31 2.87 -8.29
C HIS A 90 -12.03 1.52 -8.38
N TYR A 91 -11.33 0.41 -8.14
CA TYR A 91 -11.90 -0.93 -8.15
C TYR A 91 -11.20 -1.78 -7.09
N ARG A 92 -11.97 -2.38 -6.17
CA ARG A 92 -11.45 -3.44 -5.30
C ARG A 92 -11.31 -4.66 -6.18
N GLY A 93 -10.14 -4.86 -6.79
CA GLY A 93 -9.80 -6.02 -7.63
C GLY A 93 -9.76 -7.35 -6.84
N VAL A 94 -10.68 -7.54 -5.90
CA VAL A 94 -10.91 -8.78 -5.16
C VAL A 94 -11.56 -9.75 -6.14
N LYS A 95 -10.74 -10.42 -6.95
CA LYS A 95 -11.12 -11.72 -7.48
C LYS A 95 -11.11 -12.66 -6.28
N ALA A 96 -12.29 -13.04 -5.81
CA ALA A 96 -12.40 -14.10 -4.82
C ALA A 96 -11.80 -15.37 -5.45
N GLU A 97 -10.59 -15.75 -5.03
CA GLU A 97 -10.00 -17.03 -5.42
C GLU A 97 -10.68 -18.12 -4.59
N TRP A 98 -11.64 -18.81 -5.22
CA TRP A 98 -12.28 -19.99 -4.65
C TRP A 98 -11.26 -21.13 -4.67
N PHE A 99 -10.64 -21.40 -3.53
CA PHE A 99 -9.87 -22.63 -3.34
C PHE A 99 -10.83 -23.81 -3.48
N THR A 100 -10.71 -24.56 -4.57
CA THR A 100 -11.38 -25.85 -4.73
C THR A 100 -10.56 -26.88 -3.96
N PRO A 101 -11.09 -27.50 -2.87
CA PRO A 101 -10.38 -28.54 -2.17
C PRO A 101 -10.27 -29.76 -3.08
N LEU A 102 -9.04 -30.14 -3.46
CA LEU A 102 -8.77 -31.44 -4.05
C LEU A 102 -8.96 -32.50 -2.95
N LYS A 103 -10.08 -33.21 -2.99
CA LYS A 103 -10.27 -34.45 -2.20
C LYS A 103 -9.28 -35.50 -2.71
N LYS A 104 -8.46 -36.03 -1.82
CA LYS A 104 -7.65 -37.25 -2.04
C LYS A 104 -8.39 -38.45 -1.49
#